data_AF-A0AAJ2FI98-F1
#
_entry.id   AF-A0AAJ2FI98-F1
#
_cell.length_a   1.000
_cell.length_b   1.000
_cell.length_c   1.000
_cell.angle_alpha   90.00
_cell.angle_beta   90.00
_cell.angle_gamma   90.00
#
_symmetry.space_group_name_H-M   'P 1'
#
loop_
_entity.id
_entity.type
_entity.pdbx_description
1 polymer ?
#
loop_
_entity_poly.entity_id
_entity_poly.type
_entity_poly.pdbx_seq_one_letter_code
_entity_poly.pdbx_strand_id
1 'polypeptide(L)'
;MKRYRHAVDLNHGICQTSDLGSFQSLAGAITMPSTDDITQQVRKETRLFFFLIVVLFPLLSVAIVGGYGFFVWFLQMLLGPPGSPH
;
A
#
# COMPACT_ATOMS: atom_id res chain seq x y z
N MET A 1 -66.81 -10.08 -8.08
CA MET A 1 -65.54 -10.10 -8.85
C MET A 1 -65.24 -8.75 -9.55
N LYS A 2 -65.43 -7.60 -8.87
CA LYS A 2 -65.25 -6.24 -9.44
C LYS A 2 -64.21 -5.36 -8.71
N ARG A 3 -63.48 -5.92 -7.73
CA ARG A 3 -62.54 -5.15 -6.88
C ARG A 3 -61.05 -5.27 -7.24
N TYR A 4 -60.69 -6.02 -8.29
CA TYR A 4 -59.28 -6.15 -8.71
C TYR A 4 -58.91 -5.31 -9.93
N ARG A 5 -59.88 -4.64 -10.59
CA ARG A 5 -59.63 -3.86 -11.81
C ARG A 5 -59.08 -2.44 -11.53
N HIS A 6 -59.27 -1.91 -10.31
CA HIS A 6 -58.86 -0.54 -9.97
C HIS A 6 -57.41 -0.42 -9.44
N ALA A 7 -56.74 -1.53 -9.14
CA ALA A 7 -55.35 -1.49 -8.65
C ALA A 7 -54.30 -1.52 -9.78
N VAL A 8 -54.68 -1.97 -10.98
CA VAL A 8 -53.76 -2.11 -12.11
C VAL A 8 -53.42 -0.76 -12.75
N ASP A 9 -54.33 0.21 -12.70
CA ASP A 9 -54.10 1.56 -13.26
C ASP A 9 -53.07 2.38 -12.45
N LEU A 10 -52.88 2.07 -11.16
CA LEU A 10 -51.94 2.81 -10.32
C LEU A 10 -50.46 2.46 -10.61
N ASN A 11 -50.18 1.39 -11.36
CA ASN A 11 -48.81 0.98 -11.66
C ASN A 11 -48.20 1.76 -12.85
N HIS A 12 -49.03 2.36 -13.71
CA HIS A 12 -48.56 2.99 -14.94
C HIS A 12 -48.06 4.44 -14.74
N GLY A 13 -48.25 5.03 -13.56
CA GLY A 13 -47.90 6.43 -13.24
C GLY A 13 -46.64 6.62 -12.38
N ILE A 14 -45.96 5.54 -11.96
CA ILE A 14 -44.81 5.63 -11.03
C ILE A 14 -43.45 5.57 -11.77
N CYS A 15 -43.42 5.71 -13.09
CA CYS A 15 -42.17 5.91 -13.84
C CYS A 15 -41.68 7.37 -13.76
N GLN A 16 -41.95 8.05 -12.65
CA GLN A 16 -41.26 9.26 -12.23
C GLN A 16 -39.95 8.86 -11.53
N THR A 17 -39.09 8.13 -12.25
CA THR A 17 -37.72 7.84 -11.85
C THR A 17 -36.84 8.92 -12.49
N SER A 18 -36.99 10.13 -11.96
CA SER A 18 -35.99 11.18 -12.05
C SER A 18 -34.84 10.84 -11.11
N ASP A 19 -34.13 9.75 -11.42
CA ASP A 19 -32.88 9.36 -10.76
C ASP A 19 -31.78 8.99 -11.76
N LEU A 20 -32.03 9.16 -13.06
CA LEU A 20 -31.01 8.94 -14.11
C LEU A 20 -29.81 9.92 -14.05
N GLY A 21 -29.83 10.92 -13.16
CA GLY A 21 -28.69 11.82 -12.90
C GLY A 21 -27.83 11.43 -11.68
N SER A 22 -28.37 10.67 -10.72
CA SER A 22 -27.66 10.29 -9.49
C SER A 22 -26.86 8.99 -9.68
N PHE A 23 -27.39 8.04 -10.45
CA PHE A 23 -26.72 6.78 -10.75
C PHE A 23 -25.43 6.93 -11.58
N GLN A 24 -25.29 7.99 -12.37
CA GLN A 24 -24.06 8.21 -13.15
C GLN A 24 -22.86 8.60 -12.27
N SER A 25 -23.10 9.13 -11.06
CA SER A 25 -22.06 9.39 -10.06
C SER A 25 -21.66 8.15 -9.26
N LEU A 26 -22.55 7.15 -9.14
CA LEU A 26 -22.29 5.89 -8.43
C LEU A 26 -21.74 4.80 -9.36
N ALA A 27 -22.02 4.87 -10.67
CA ALA A 27 -21.45 3.98 -11.68
C ALA A 27 -19.94 4.18 -11.89
N GLY A 28 -19.40 5.36 -11.57
CA GLY A 28 -17.95 5.63 -11.59
C GLY A 28 -17.16 5.07 -10.39
N ALA A 29 -17.86 4.56 -9.37
CA ALA A 29 -17.25 4.02 -8.14
C ALA A 29 -17.09 2.49 -8.17
N ILE A 30 -17.65 1.80 -9.16
CA ILE A 30 -17.50 0.35 -9.37
C ILE A 30 -16.51 0.10 -10.51
N THR A 31 -15.41 0.87 -10.57
CA THR A 31 -14.22 0.42 -11.29
C THR A 31 -13.81 -0.88 -10.62
N MET A 32 -14.21 -1.98 -11.24
CA MET A 32 -13.69 -3.31 -10.96
C MET A 32 -12.17 -3.16 -10.95
N PRO A 33 -11.46 -3.58 -9.88
CA PRO A 33 -10.02 -3.58 -9.91
C PRO A 33 -9.64 -4.44 -11.11
N SER A 34 -9.10 -3.81 -12.15
CA SER A 34 -8.56 -4.54 -13.28
C SER A 34 -7.55 -5.51 -12.68
N THR A 35 -7.66 -6.79 -13.01
CA THR A 35 -6.82 -7.85 -12.42
C THR A 35 -5.32 -7.56 -12.58
N ASP A 36 -5.00 -6.66 -13.51
CA ASP A 36 -3.70 -6.04 -13.73
C ASP A 36 -3.17 -5.28 -12.50
N ASP A 37 -4.01 -4.53 -11.76
CA ASP A 37 -3.58 -3.78 -10.57
C ASP A 37 -3.19 -4.73 -9.43
N ILE A 38 -3.99 -5.78 -9.21
CA ILE A 38 -3.67 -6.83 -8.21
C ILE A 38 -2.33 -7.48 -8.53
N THR A 39 -2.11 -7.81 -9.80
CA THR A 39 -0.86 -8.44 -10.27
C THR A 39 0.33 -7.48 -10.17
N GLN A 40 0.14 -6.19 -10.44
CA GLN A 40 1.17 -5.16 -10.31
C GLN A 40 1.50 -4.86 -8.84
N GLN A 41 0.52 -4.90 -7.95
CA GLN A 41 0.72 -4.62 -6.52
C GLN A 41 1.53 -5.73 -5.86
N VAL A 42 1.22 -7.00 -6.14
CA VAL A 42 2.01 -8.16 -5.67
C VAL A 42 3.46 -8.10 -6.17
N ARG A 43 3.68 -7.73 -7.44
CA ARG A 43 5.02 -7.59 -8.02
C ARG A 43 5.82 -6.43 -7.43
N LYS A 44 5.15 -5.35 -7.02
CA LYS A 44 5.76 -4.18 -6.40
C LYS A 44 6.10 -4.44 -4.93
N GLU A 45 5.20 -5.09 -4.19
CA GLU A 45 5.40 -5.43 -2.78
C GLU A 45 6.62 -6.32 -2.59
N THR A 46 6.75 -7.42 -3.36
CA THR A 46 7.92 -8.31 -3.24
C THR A 46 9.24 -7.62 -3.58
N ARG A 47 9.26 -6.71 -4.57
CA ARG A 47 10.46 -5.93 -4.91
C ARG A 47 10.86 -4.97 -3.80
N LEU A 48 9.90 -4.34 -3.14
CA LEU A 48 10.17 -3.44 -2.01
C LEU A 48 10.76 -4.21 -0.83
N PHE A 49 10.21 -5.37 -0.47
CA PHE A 49 10.79 -6.22 0.58
C PHE A 49 12.20 -6.70 0.24
N PHE A 50 12.42 -7.17 -0.99
CA PHE A 50 13.73 -7.63 -1.44
C PHE A 50 14.76 -6.49 -1.45
N PHE A 51 14.36 -5.30 -1.94
CA PHE A 51 15.20 -4.12 -1.92
C PHE A 51 15.54 -3.70 -0.49
N LEU A 52 14.57 -3.74 0.42
CA LEU A 52 14.81 -3.47 1.83
C LEU A 52 15.85 -4.45 2.37
N ILE A 53 15.71 -5.76 2.16
CA ILE A 53 16.69 -6.73 2.67
C ILE A 53 18.07 -6.56 2.02
N VAL A 54 18.13 -6.40 0.71
CA VAL A 54 19.40 -6.23 -0.03
C VAL A 54 20.10 -4.91 0.27
N VAL A 55 19.38 -3.87 0.72
CA VAL A 55 19.98 -2.58 1.06
C VAL A 55 20.14 -2.41 2.56
N LEU A 56 19.11 -2.67 3.35
CA LEU A 56 19.10 -2.54 4.80
C LEU A 56 20.11 -3.48 5.45
N PHE A 57 20.21 -4.73 5.01
CA PHE A 57 21.11 -5.70 5.63
C PHE A 57 22.59 -5.31 5.48
N PRO A 58 23.10 -4.96 4.27
CA PRO A 58 24.46 -4.45 4.15
C PRO A 58 24.62 -3.06 4.78
N LEU A 59 23.61 -2.18 4.74
CA LEU A 59 23.67 -0.89 5.43
C LEU A 59 23.87 -1.09 6.94
N LEU A 60 23.13 -2.04 7.53
CA LEU A 60 23.24 -2.42 8.93
C LEU A 60 24.60 -3.05 9.24
N SER A 61 25.09 -3.93 8.34
CA SER A 61 26.42 -4.53 8.45
C SER A 61 27.52 -3.47 8.45
N VAL A 62 27.48 -2.50 7.53
CA VAL A 62 28.46 -1.41 7.45
C VAL A 62 28.33 -0.45 8.64
N ALA A 63 27.11 -0.13 9.09
CA ALA A 63 26.91 0.71 10.26
C ALA A 63 27.47 0.06 11.53
N ILE A 64 27.27 -1.25 11.72
CA ILE A 64 27.82 -1.98 12.85
C ILE A 64 29.33 -2.16 12.68
N VAL A 65 29.81 -2.80 11.62
CA VAL A 65 31.24 -3.11 11.47
C VAL A 65 32.08 -1.84 11.29
N GLY A 66 31.64 -0.95 10.40
CA GLY A 66 32.30 0.34 10.15
C GLY A 66 32.16 1.28 11.35
N GLY A 67 30.97 1.39 11.94
CA GLY A 67 30.76 2.20 13.14
C GLY A 67 31.54 1.67 14.34
N TYR A 68 31.59 0.37 14.57
CA TYR A 68 32.29 -0.23 15.70
C TYR A 68 33.82 -0.16 15.51
N GLY A 69 34.32 -0.45 14.32
CA GLY A 69 35.75 -0.29 14.00
C GLY A 69 36.19 1.17 14.07
N PHE A 70 35.39 2.10 13.53
CA PHE A 70 35.63 3.53 13.65
C PHE A 70 35.53 4.01 15.10
N PHE A 71 34.56 3.52 15.87
CA PHE A 71 34.36 3.89 17.26
C PHE A 71 35.53 3.41 18.12
N VAL A 72 36.00 2.18 17.93
CA VAL A 72 37.19 1.67 18.62
C VAL A 72 38.43 2.47 18.22
N TRP A 73 38.64 2.76 16.94
CA TRP A 73 39.75 3.59 16.47
C TRP A 73 39.67 5.05 16.98
N PHE A 74 38.47 5.62 17.02
CA PHE A 74 38.22 6.96 17.54
C PHE A 74 38.43 7.01 19.05
N LEU A 75 38.01 5.97 19.78
CA LEU A 75 38.33 5.80 21.19
C LEU A 75 39.85 5.67 21.39
N GLN A 76 40.58 5.00 20.50
CA GLN A 76 42.05 4.96 20.54
C GLN A 76 42.67 6.35 20.34
N MET A 77 42.11 7.19 19.46
CA MET A 77 42.55 8.58 19.29
C MET A 77 42.31 9.44 20.55
N LEU A 78 41.24 9.17 21.29
CA LEU A 78 40.89 9.89 22.53
C LEU A 78 41.62 9.37 23.78
N LEU A 79 41.80 8.05 23.91
CA LEU A 79 42.36 7.39 25.10
C LEU A 79 43.88 7.14 24.99
N GLY A 80 44.50 7.51 23.88
CA GLY A 80 45.93 7.32 23.63
C GLY A 80 46.26 6.00 22.95
N PRO A 81 47.43 5.91 22.27
CA PRO A 81 47.74 4.84 21.33
C PRO A 81 47.65 3.44 21.97
N PRO A 82 46.95 2.47 21.32
CA PRO A 82 46.94 1.08 21.78
C PRO A 82 48.35 0.50 21.67
N GLY A 83 48.80 -0.12 22.76
CA GLY A 83 50.19 -0.51 23.00
C GLY A 83 50.78 -1.44 21.94
N SER A 84 52.00 -1.10 21.52
CA SER A 84 52.90 -1.95 20.73
C SER A 84 53.23 -3.25 21.50
N PRO A 85 52.93 -4.44 20.96
CA PRO A 85 53.36 -5.70 21.55
C PRO A 85 54.87 -5.89 21.34
N HIS A 86 55.56 -6.32 22.40
CA HIS A 86 56.90 -6.93 22.35
C HIS A 86 56.82 -8.37 21.84
#